data_AF-A0A6A6CPK7-F1
#
_entry.id   AF-A0A6A6CPK7-F1
#
_cell.length_a   1.000
_cell.length_b   1.000
_cell.length_c   1.000
_cell.angle_alpha   90.00
_cell.angle_beta   90.00
_cell.angle_gamma   90.00
#
_symmetry.space_group_name_H-M   'P 1'
#
loop_
_entity.id
_entity.type
_entity.pdbx_description
1 polymer ?
#
loop_
_entity_poly.entity_id
_entity_poly.type
_entity_poly.pdbx_seq_one_letter_code
_entity_poly.pdbx_strand_id
1 'polypeptide(L)'
;MPMDEMLMVFFTSTQTALWSESWWPLTTGQYAGTCIFLIALAVIFRGLLGVRMHFDKIYSWMVYRHDTKVLRKYGFEKDQVKVPEGEVRAARWSVNEELFRAVLDTVIAGFSYLLMLAVMTMNVGYFMSVLGGVFLGSFVLGRYTGAAAAH
;
A
#
# COMPACT_ATOMS: atom_id res chain seq x y z
N MET A 1 18.31 -25.86 27.51
CA MET A 1 18.91 -24.62 26.99
C MET A 1 18.27 -23.52 27.81
N PRO A 2 19.03 -22.69 28.55
CA PRO A 2 18.40 -21.65 29.35
C PRO A 2 17.65 -20.75 28.36
N MET A 3 16.38 -20.50 28.65
CA MET A 3 15.62 -19.44 27.99
C MET A 3 16.23 -18.12 28.45
N ASP A 4 17.38 -17.75 27.86
CA ASP A 4 17.96 -16.43 27.99
C ASP A 4 16.88 -15.44 27.56
N GLU A 5 16.29 -14.82 28.59
CA GLU A 5 15.68 -13.51 28.56
C GLU A 5 14.52 -13.33 27.57
N MET A 6 13.29 -13.51 28.08
CA MET A 6 12.10 -12.80 27.59
C MET A 6 12.19 -11.29 27.91
N LEU A 7 13.34 -10.66 27.64
CA LEU A 7 13.47 -9.21 27.64
C LEU A 7 12.87 -8.71 26.31
N MET A 8 11.82 -7.89 26.39
CA MET A 8 11.23 -7.22 25.23
C MET A 8 12.14 -6.07 24.75
N VAL A 9 13.38 -6.40 24.41
CA VAL A 9 14.44 -5.48 24.00
C VAL A 9 14.97 -5.95 22.64
N PHE A 10 15.34 -4.98 21.82
CA PHE A 10 15.89 -5.23 20.50
C PHE A 10 17.11 -6.16 20.55
N PHE A 11 17.08 -7.22 19.75
CA PHE A 11 18.18 -8.17 19.63
C PHE A 11 18.64 -8.32 18.17
N THR A 12 19.90 -8.76 18.00
CA THR A 12 20.51 -8.98 16.68
C THR A 12 20.78 -10.47 16.50
N SER A 13 19.93 -11.16 15.74
CA SER A 13 20.10 -12.58 15.43
C SER A 13 19.74 -12.86 13.98
N THR A 14 20.53 -13.72 13.33
CA THR A 14 20.30 -14.15 11.94
C THR A 14 19.38 -15.37 11.84
N GLN A 15 18.94 -15.95 12.97
CA GLN A 15 18.16 -17.19 13.02
C GLN A 15 16.79 -16.94 13.67
N THR A 16 15.97 -16.09 13.03
CA THR A 16 14.62 -15.78 13.52
C THR A 16 13.60 -16.11 12.44
N ALA A 17 12.67 -17.01 12.76
CA ALA A 17 11.54 -17.35 11.90
C ALA A 17 10.54 -16.18 11.85
N LEU A 18 10.09 -15.80 10.65
CA LEU A 18 9.27 -14.61 10.41
C LEU A 18 7.78 -14.94 10.18
N TRP A 19 7.48 -15.87 9.27
CA TRP A 19 6.09 -16.20 8.86
C TRP A 19 5.74 -17.69 8.94
N SER A 20 6.73 -18.58 8.98
CA SER A 20 6.53 -20.03 9.12
C SER A 20 7.81 -20.65 9.68
N GLU A 21 7.67 -21.70 10.49
CA GLU A 21 8.76 -22.59 10.94
C GLU A 21 9.60 -23.13 9.76
N SER A 22 9.03 -23.21 8.55
CA SER A 22 9.70 -23.66 7.33
C SER A 22 10.59 -22.59 6.65
N TRP A 23 10.45 -21.32 7.00
CA TRP A 23 11.21 -20.22 6.41
C TRP A 23 12.41 -19.86 7.30
N TRP A 24 13.27 -20.85 7.58
CA TRP A 24 14.47 -20.69 8.40
C TRP A 24 15.66 -20.19 7.56
N PRO A 25 16.22 -18.99 7.84
CA PRO A 25 17.50 -18.59 7.25
C PRO A 25 18.65 -19.36 7.94
N LEU A 26 19.13 -20.42 7.30
CA LEU A 26 20.30 -21.21 7.74
C LEU A 26 21.63 -20.52 7.40
N THR A 27 21.59 -19.46 6.56
CA THR A 27 22.77 -18.75 6.05
C THR A 27 22.60 -17.23 6.10
N THR A 28 23.72 -16.49 6.23
CA THR A 28 23.74 -15.01 6.19
C THR A 28 23.08 -14.45 4.91
N GLY A 29 23.22 -15.16 3.78
CA GLY A 29 22.61 -14.77 2.51
C GLY A 29 21.07 -14.84 2.53
N GLN A 30 20.48 -15.84 3.19
CA GLN A 30 19.02 -15.94 3.34
C GLN A 30 18.47 -14.84 4.23
N TYR A 31 19.19 -14.48 5.30
CA TYR A 31 18.85 -13.34 6.14
C TYR A 31 18.94 -11.99 5.40
N ALA A 32 19.95 -11.80 4.55
CA ALA A 32 20.02 -10.62 3.67
C ALA A 32 18.85 -10.61 2.68
N GLY A 33 18.46 -11.77 2.14
CA GLY A 33 17.30 -11.93 1.27
C GLY A 33 15.98 -11.52 1.94
N THR A 34 15.74 -11.95 3.19
CA THR A 34 14.54 -11.54 3.93
C THR A 34 14.53 -10.04 4.22
N CYS A 35 15.69 -9.45 4.56
CA CYS A 35 15.82 -8.01 4.73
C CYS A 35 15.49 -7.23 3.44
N ILE A 36 15.97 -7.67 2.28
CA ILE A 36 15.67 -7.03 0.99
C ILE A 36 14.18 -7.19 0.65
N PHE A 37 13.63 -8.38 0.90
CA PHE A 37 12.21 -8.65 0.68
C PHE A 37 11.33 -7.73 1.54
N LEU A 38 11.67 -7.54 2.81
CA LEU A 38 10.96 -6.63 3.72
C LEU A 38 11.04 -5.16 3.25
N ILE A 39 12.20 -4.71 2.75
CA ILE A 39 12.32 -3.37 2.14
C ILE A 39 11.35 -3.25 0.96
N ALA A 40 11.39 -4.21 0.03
CA ALA A 40 10.52 -4.20 -1.15
C ALA A 40 9.04 -4.22 -0.75
N LEU A 41 8.68 -5.05 0.22
CA LEU A 41 7.31 -5.20 0.72
C LEU A 41 6.82 -3.91 1.40
N ALA A 42 7.67 -3.19 2.14
CA ALA A 42 7.36 -1.88 2.72
C ALA A 42 7.21 -0.77 1.66
N VAL A 43 8.04 -0.78 0.62
CA VAL A 43 7.93 0.15 -0.53
C VAL A 43 6.61 -0.10 -1.27
N ILE A 44 6.25 -1.36 -1.51
CA ILE A 44 5.00 -1.77 -2.16
C ILE A 44 3.80 -1.31 -1.31
N PHE A 45 3.82 -1.55 0.01
CA PHE A 45 2.77 -1.09 0.91
C PHE A 45 2.55 0.44 0.82
N ARG A 46 3.62 1.23 0.80
CA ARG A 46 3.55 2.68 0.54
C ARG A 46 2.94 3.02 -0.82
N GLY A 47 3.28 2.24 -1.85
CA GLY A 47 2.69 2.33 -3.19
C GLY A 47 1.18 2.10 -3.18
N LEU A 48 0.72 1.03 -2.53
CA LEU A 48 -0.70 0.70 -2.40
C LEU A 48 -1.49 1.79 -1.68
N LEU A 49 -0.92 2.40 -0.63
CA LEU A 49 -1.54 3.55 0.02
C LEU A 49 -1.68 4.74 -0.94
N GLY A 50 -0.66 5.00 -1.76
CA GLY A 50 -0.70 6.01 -2.81
C GLY A 50 -1.80 5.75 -3.85
N VAL A 51 -1.94 4.49 -4.27
CA VAL A 51 -3.01 4.05 -5.19
C VAL A 51 -4.38 4.23 -4.56
N ARG A 52 -4.56 3.87 -3.28
CA ARG A 52 -5.83 4.08 -2.54
C ARG A 52 -6.24 5.55 -2.53
N MET A 53 -5.29 6.47 -2.31
CA MET A 53 -5.56 7.92 -2.32
C MET A 53 -5.98 8.44 -3.69
N HIS A 54 -5.51 7.82 -4.77
CA HIS A 54 -5.82 8.22 -6.14
C HIS A 54 -6.83 7.28 -6.80
N PHE A 55 -7.53 6.47 -6.02
CA PHE A 55 -8.40 5.42 -6.52
C PHE A 55 -9.41 5.96 -7.52
N ASP A 56 -10.11 7.04 -7.19
CA ASP A 56 -11.16 7.60 -8.04
C ASP A 56 -10.59 8.15 -9.36
N LYS A 57 -9.38 8.72 -9.34
CA LYS A 57 -8.66 9.18 -10.55
C LYS A 57 -8.18 8.02 -11.43
N ILE A 58 -7.65 6.97 -10.81
CA ILE A 58 -7.14 5.78 -11.51
C ILE A 58 -8.30 4.96 -12.08
N TYR A 59 -9.34 4.75 -11.27
CA TYR A 59 -10.56 4.05 -11.65
C TYR A 59 -11.27 4.79 -12.76
N SER A 60 -11.47 6.11 -12.64
CA SER A 60 -12.05 6.91 -13.74
C SER A 60 -11.17 6.88 -14.98
N TRP A 61 -9.84 7.03 -14.90
CA TRP A 61 -8.95 6.89 -16.08
C TRP A 61 -9.05 5.52 -16.76
N MET A 62 -9.14 4.45 -15.96
CA MET A 62 -9.25 3.07 -16.46
C MET A 62 -10.62 2.82 -17.10
N VAL A 63 -11.70 3.29 -16.47
CA VAL A 63 -13.08 3.12 -16.94
C VAL A 63 -13.39 4.05 -18.12
N TYR A 64 -12.88 5.29 -18.13
CA TYR A 64 -13.03 6.23 -19.26
C TYR A 64 -12.47 5.66 -20.56
N ARG A 65 -11.39 4.85 -20.47
CA ARG A 65 -10.79 4.21 -21.64
C ARG A 65 -11.71 3.15 -22.26
N HIS A 66 -12.63 2.57 -21.48
CA HIS A 66 -13.60 1.57 -21.96
C HIS A 66 -14.97 2.14 -22.33
N ASP A 67 -15.37 3.30 -21.78
CA ASP A 67 -16.70 3.87 -21.98
C ASP A 67 -16.73 5.05 -22.97
N THR A 68 -16.47 4.77 -24.26
CA THR A 68 -16.76 5.71 -25.36
C THR A 68 -18.26 5.99 -25.55
N LYS A 69 -19.15 5.24 -24.89
CA LYS A 69 -20.61 5.38 -25.05
C LYS A 69 -21.26 6.38 -24.09
N VAL A 70 -20.68 6.60 -22.91
CA VAL A 70 -21.25 7.55 -21.93
C VAL A 70 -20.92 9.00 -22.29
N LEU A 71 -19.73 9.24 -22.85
CA LEU A 71 -19.37 10.52 -23.48
C LEU A 71 -20.25 10.88 -24.67
N ARG A 72 -20.71 9.88 -25.43
CA ARG A 72 -21.67 10.08 -26.53
C ARG A 72 -23.07 10.45 -26.03
N LYS A 73 -23.40 10.15 -24.77
CA LYS A 73 -24.70 10.53 -24.16
C LYS A 73 -24.67 11.92 -23.53
N TYR A 74 -23.50 12.41 -23.12
CA TYR A 74 -23.25 13.79 -22.70
C TYR A 74 -22.37 14.50 -23.74
N GLY A 75 -22.77 14.43 -25.01
CA GLY A 75 -22.18 15.26 -26.04
C GLY A 75 -22.24 16.72 -25.61
N PHE A 76 -21.11 17.41 -25.73
CA PHE A 76 -20.96 18.87 -25.76
C PHE A 76 -22.27 19.66 -25.88
N GLU A 77 -22.92 19.99 -24.75
CA GLU A 77 -23.68 21.23 -24.64
C GLU A 77 -22.74 22.23 -23.97
N LYS A 78 -21.88 22.83 -24.80
CA LYS A 78 -21.17 24.07 -24.48
C LYS A 78 -22.21 25.18 -24.40
N ASP A 79 -22.95 25.27 -23.30
CA ASP A 79 -23.35 26.52 -22.67
C ASP A 79 -24.19 26.23 -21.42
N GLN A 80 -23.86 26.90 -20.32
CA GLN A 80 -24.76 27.11 -19.18
C GLN A 80 -25.13 25.88 -18.33
N VAL A 81 -24.17 25.18 -17.73
CA VAL A 81 -24.45 24.41 -16.50
C VAL A 81 -24.13 25.29 -15.29
N LYS A 82 -25.12 26.05 -14.83
CA LYS A 82 -25.11 26.56 -13.45
C LYS A 82 -25.02 25.34 -12.54
N VAL A 83 -23.93 25.22 -11.79
CA VAL A 83 -23.81 24.23 -10.72
C VAL A 83 -24.81 24.64 -9.64
N PRO A 84 -25.89 23.88 -9.38
CA PRO A 84 -26.75 24.19 -8.25
C PRO A 84 -25.95 23.92 -6.97
N GLU A 85 -25.66 24.99 -6.22
CA GLU A 85 -25.32 24.91 -4.81
C GLU A 85 -26.48 24.20 -4.09
N GLY A 86 -26.24 23.00 -3.54
CA GLY A 86 -27.17 22.46 -2.54
C GLY A 86 -27.46 20.97 -2.56
N GLU A 87 -27.08 20.19 -3.58
CA GLU A 87 -27.27 18.74 -3.53
C GLU A 87 -25.99 18.01 -3.88
N VAL A 88 -25.35 17.47 -2.84
CA VAL A 88 -24.36 16.39 -2.95
C VAL A 88 -25.10 15.21 -3.57
N ARG A 89 -25.18 15.17 -4.91
CA ARG A 89 -25.79 14.07 -5.66
C ARG A 89 -25.03 12.83 -5.24
N ALA A 90 -25.65 12.04 -4.36
CA ALA A 90 -25.15 10.75 -3.92
C ALA A 90 -24.69 10.00 -5.15
N ALA A 91 -23.37 9.80 -5.26
CA ALA A 91 -22.77 9.08 -6.37
C ALA A 91 -23.53 7.76 -6.51
N ARG A 92 -24.02 7.49 -7.71
CA ARG A 92 -24.85 6.32 -7.99
C ARG A 92 -24.09 5.08 -7.53
N TRP A 93 -24.57 4.44 -6.47
CA TRP A 93 -23.92 3.34 -5.79
C TRP A 93 -23.61 2.22 -6.79
N SER A 94 -22.36 2.16 -7.24
CA SER A 94 -21.88 1.13 -8.16
C SER A 94 -21.26 0.04 -7.30
N VAL A 95 -22.00 -1.06 -7.11
CA VAL A 95 -21.54 -2.21 -6.33
C VAL A 95 -20.17 -2.70 -6.81
N ASN A 96 -19.89 -2.59 -8.12
CA ASN A 96 -18.60 -2.98 -8.69
C ASN A 96 -17.46 -2.05 -8.27
N GLU A 97 -17.73 -0.77 -8.08
CA GLU A 97 -16.74 0.22 -7.64
C GLU A 97 -16.42 0.04 -6.15
N GLU A 98 -17.47 -0.10 -5.33
CA GLU A 98 -17.35 -0.36 -3.89
C GLU A 98 -16.64 -1.69 -3.62
N LEU A 99 -16.90 -2.72 -4.44
CA LEU A 99 -16.22 -4.01 -4.33
C LEU A 99 -14.73 -3.90 -4.65
N PHE A 100 -14.35 -3.20 -5.72
CA PHE A 100 -12.94 -3.05 -6.08
C PHE A 100 -12.16 -2.25 -5.03
N ARG A 101 -12.79 -1.22 -4.45
CA ARG A 101 -12.24 -0.45 -3.33
C ARG A 101 -12.06 -1.34 -2.09
N ALA A 102 -13.05 -2.15 -1.75
CA ALA A 102 -12.98 -3.07 -0.61
C ALA A 102 -11.89 -4.15 -0.78
N VAL A 103 -11.71 -4.68 -2.00
CA VAL A 103 -10.63 -5.62 -2.30
C VAL A 103 -9.27 -4.96 -2.11
N LEU A 104 -9.08 -3.75 -2.63
CA LEU A 104 -7.83 -3.01 -2.47
C LEU A 104 -7.52 -2.74 -0.99
N ASP A 105 -8.53 -2.36 -0.20
CA ASP A 105 -8.39 -2.15 1.25
C ASP A 105 -8.03 -3.43 1.99
N THR A 106 -8.60 -4.57 1.57
CA THR A 106 -8.29 -5.89 2.13
C THR A 106 -6.83 -6.29 1.83
N VAL A 107 -6.35 -6.03 0.61
CA VAL A 107 -4.95 -6.27 0.25
C VAL A 107 -4.03 -5.37 1.09
N ILE A 108 -4.35 -4.09 1.24
CA ILE A 108 -3.59 -3.16 2.09
C ILE A 108 -3.50 -3.68 3.53
N ALA A 109 -4.62 -4.15 4.08
CA ALA A 109 -4.66 -4.73 5.42
C ALA A 109 -3.73 -5.96 5.50
N GLY A 110 -3.80 -6.87 4.51
CA GLY A 110 -2.92 -8.03 4.42
C GLY A 110 -1.43 -7.68 4.46
N PHE A 111 -0.99 -6.72 3.65
CA PHE A 111 0.39 -6.24 3.69
C PHE A 111 0.73 -5.61 5.05
N SER A 112 -0.15 -4.77 5.62
CA SER A 112 0.10 -4.15 6.92
C SER A 112 0.32 -5.16 8.05
N TYR A 113 -0.43 -6.26 8.06
CA TYR A 113 -0.25 -7.32 9.05
C TYR A 113 1.04 -8.10 8.84
N LEU A 114 1.47 -8.35 7.59
CA LEU A 114 2.76 -8.98 7.31
C LEU A 114 3.93 -8.11 7.81
N LEU A 115 3.87 -6.79 7.59
CA LEU A 115 4.85 -5.85 8.13
C LEU A 115 4.81 -5.79 9.66
N MET A 116 3.62 -5.82 10.25
CA MET A 116 3.45 -5.79 11.70
C MET A 116 4.08 -7.04 12.34
N LEU A 117 3.84 -8.22 11.78
CA LEU A 117 4.50 -9.45 12.23
C LEU A 117 6.02 -9.32 12.17
N ALA A 118 6.57 -8.72 11.11
CA ALA A 118 8.00 -8.49 10.99
C ALA A 118 8.55 -7.55 12.08
N VAL A 119 7.84 -6.46 12.39
CA VAL A 119 8.24 -5.51 13.45
C VAL A 119 8.13 -6.12 14.85
N MET A 120 7.13 -6.96 15.08
CA MET A 120 6.91 -7.62 16.37
C MET A 120 7.97 -8.68 16.71
N THR A 121 8.84 -9.06 15.75
CA THR A 121 9.93 -10.02 16.00
C THR A 121 11.07 -9.49 16.88
N MET A 122 11.07 -8.19 17.22
CA MET A 122 12.12 -7.52 18.00
C MET A 122 13.54 -7.63 17.42
N ASN A 123 13.67 -8.08 16.16
CA ASN A 123 14.95 -8.15 15.46
C ASN A 123 15.32 -6.79 14.85
N VAL A 124 16.48 -6.25 15.24
CA VAL A 124 16.96 -4.94 14.76
C VAL A 124 17.05 -4.89 13.25
N GLY A 125 17.50 -5.96 12.58
CA GLY A 125 17.68 -5.91 11.12
C GLY A 125 16.36 -5.90 10.36
N TYR A 126 15.37 -6.66 10.81
CA TYR A 126 14.03 -6.62 10.21
C TYR A 126 13.35 -5.28 10.48
N PHE A 127 13.51 -4.74 11.70
CA PHE A 127 12.99 -3.42 12.04
C PHE A 127 13.64 -2.31 11.18
N MET A 128 14.97 -2.31 11.06
CA MET A 128 15.70 -1.34 10.24
C MET A 128 15.39 -1.49 8.75
N SER A 129 15.20 -2.73 8.27
CA SER A 129 14.76 -3.01 6.91
C SER A 129 13.38 -2.41 6.62
N VAL A 130 12.41 -2.59 7.53
CA VAL A 130 11.07 -2.00 7.40
C VAL A 130 11.15 -0.47 7.41
N LEU A 131 11.90 0.14 8.35
CA LEU A 131 12.09 1.59 8.39
C LEU A 131 12.76 2.12 7.11
N GLY A 132 13.81 1.44 6.64
CA GLY A 132 14.50 1.77 5.40
C GLY A 132 13.58 1.69 4.19
N GLY A 133 12.74 0.66 4.10
CA GLY A 133 11.75 0.52 3.03
C GLY A 133 10.63 1.56 3.09
N VAL A 134 10.18 1.93 4.29
CA VAL A 134 9.20 3.03 4.47
C VAL A 134 9.79 4.37 4.03
N PHE A 135 11.04 4.65 4.41
CA PHE A 135 11.76 5.85 3.98
C PHE A 135 11.96 5.86 2.46
N LEU A 136 12.47 4.77 1.89
CA LEU A 136 12.72 4.64 0.45
C LEU A 136 11.42 4.71 -0.36
N GLY A 137 10.35 4.10 0.12
CA GLY A 137 9.02 4.20 -0.48
C GLY A 137 8.51 5.64 -0.50
N SER A 138 8.72 6.38 0.59
CA SER A 138 8.41 7.83 0.63
C SER A 138 9.24 8.62 -0.36
N PHE A 139 10.53 8.31 -0.48
CA PHE A 139 11.46 9.04 -1.33
C PHE A 139 11.16 8.83 -2.82
N VAL A 140 10.93 7.58 -3.22
CA VAL A 140 10.64 7.22 -4.62
C VAL A 140 9.22 7.67 -5.01
N LEU A 141 8.22 7.43 -4.16
CA LEU A 141 6.82 7.73 -4.47
C LEU A 141 6.43 9.18 -4.17
N GLY A 142 7.16 9.87 -3.30
CA GLY A 142 6.93 11.27 -2.95
C GLY A 142 7.01 12.21 -4.15
N ARG A 143 7.76 11.83 -5.19
CA ARG A 143 7.80 12.56 -6.47
C ARG A 143 6.47 12.48 -7.23
N TYR A 144 5.78 11.35 -7.14
CA TYR A 144 4.50 11.14 -7.83
C TYR A 144 3.32 11.74 -7.07
N THR A 145 3.41 11.91 -5.75
CA THR A 145 2.39 12.61 -4.95
C THR A 145 2.63 14.12 -4.86
N GLY A 146 3.89 14.58 -4.86
CA GLY A 146 4.23 16.02 -4.85
C GLY A 146 3.81 16.77 -6.11
N ALA A 147 3.73 16.10 -7.26
CA ALA A 147 3.21 16.70 -8.49
C ALA A 147 1.69 16.94 -8.47
N ALA A 148 0.94 16.28 -7.58
CA ALA A 148 -0.50 16.46 -7.45
C ALA A 148 -0.92 17.61 -6.52
N ALA A 149 0.01 18.17 -5.73
CA ALA A 149 -0.23 19.32 -4.85
C ALA A 149 0.14 20.67 -5.52
N ALA A 150 0.70 20.64 -6.73
CA ALA A 150 1.15 21.82 -7.47
C ALA A 150 0.14 22.31 -8.53
N HIS A 151 -1.12 21.89 -8.45
CA HIS A 151 -2.18 22.31 -9.37
C HIS A 151 -3.49 22.62 -8.64
#